data_AF-A0A8C9RWS4-F1
#
_entry.id   AF-A0A8C9RWS4-F1
#
_cell.length_a   1.000
_cell.length_b   1.000
_cell.length_c   1.000
_cell.angle_alpha   90.00
_cell.angle_beta   90.00
_cell.angle_gamma   90.00
#
_symmetry.space_group_name_H-M   'P 1'
#
loop_
_entity.id
_entity.type
_entity.pdbx_description
1 polymer ?
#
loop_
_entity_poly.entity_id
_entity_poly.type
_entity_poly.pdbx_seq_one_letter_code
_entity_poly.pdbx_strand_id
1 'polypeptide(L)'
;DPVWDKWLCVCVCVCVCVLSGAWDVQYPKNEVCAVRGSTVVIPCTYVYPGKNHVQKMWCHHHKNCIDTKYVCHSRDINVSPEYKGRAECLGNEHQNCSLKVKNITDTDAGKYRFRFITNSNQWTGQDGVTLTITVSMKSLNKNGKIREGDSFNLTCATKGCSLSQSEFIWVKDKERLLETHSTLQFINVSCRHKGNYSCALKGGGDRSEEFQLDIQGEKFTLYFMPCAAGFGSGSPRPCMGQAVQLVYVCVCVCVCVCVSV
;
A
#
# COMPACT_ATOMS: atom_id res chain seq x y z
N ASP A 1 -70.55 33.11 13.89
CA ASP A 1 -69.39 32.27 14.25
C ASP A 1 -68.10 33.09 14.18
N PRO A 2 -67.39 33.32 15.30
CA PRO A 2 -66.10 33.99 15.27
C PRO A 2 -64.98 32.98 15.03
N VAL A 3 -64.07 33.31 14.12
CA VAL A 3 -62.84 32.58 13.82
C VAL A 3 -61.81 32.97 14.88
N TRP A 4 -61.32 31.99 15.65
CA TRP A 4 -60.28 32.22 16.66
C TRP A 4 -58.90 32.14 16.00
N ASP A 5 -58.18 33.26 15.94
CA ASP A 5 -56.78 33.30 15.56
C ASP A 5 -55.92 32.55 16.58
N LYS A 6 -55.38 31.41 16.17
CA LYS A 6 -54.39 30.65 16.95
C LYS A 6 -53.03 31.33 16.82
N TRP A 7 -52.62 32.06 17.84
CA TRP A 7 -51.25 32.56 17.95
C TRP A 7 -50.30 31.40 18.28
N LEU A 8 -49.35 31.15 17.39
CA LEU A 8 -48.27 30.18 17.59
C LEU A 8 -47.12 30.87 18.34
N CYS A 9 -46.98 30.64 19.64
CA CYS A 9 -45.79 31.07 20.38
C CYS A 9 -44.60 30.16 20.01
N VAL A 10 -43.69 30.67 19.19
CA VAL A 10 -42.42 30.00 18.89
C VAL A 10 -41.41 30.40 19.97
N CYS A 11 -41.14 29.50 20.91
CA CYS A 11 -40.01 29.63 21.82
C CYS A 11 -38.71 29.39 21.05
N VAL A 12 -37.99 30.46 20.70
CA VAL A 12 -36.63 30.37 20.15
C VAL A 12 -35.68 30.15 21.33
N CYS A 13 -35.32 28.88 21.58
CA CYS A 13 -34.21 28.56 22.47
C CYS A 13 -32.90 28.96 21.79
N VAL A 14 -32.39 30.15 22.11
CA VAL A 14 -31.02 30.53 21.75
C VAL A 14 -30.08 29.79 22.71
N CYS A 15 -29.60 28.62 22.29
CA CYS A 15 -28.49 27.96 22.96
C CYS A 15 -27.25 28.83 22.77
N VAL A 16 -26.94 29.69 23.76
CA VAL A 16 -25.64 30.34 23.84
C VAL A 16 -24.64 29.27 24.27
N CYS A 17 -24.06 28.60 23.29
CA CYS A 17 -22.94 27.70 23.50
C CYS A 17 -21.75 28.53 23.95
N VAL A 18 -21.51 28.63 25.25
CA VAL A 18 -20.21 29.09 25.76
C VAL A 18 -19.21 28.00 25.35
N LEU A 19 -18.46 28.24 24.27
CA LEU A 19 -17.32 27.41 23.88
C LEU A 19 -16.24 27.56 24.96
N SER A 20 -16.40 26.83 26.07
CA SER A 20 -15.28 26.58 26.98
C SER A 20 -14.23 25.83 26.17
N GLY A 21 -12.99 26.35 26.14
CA GLY A 21 -11.94 25.85 25.26
C GLY A 21 -11.80 24.33 25.37
N ALA A 22 -12.18 23.64 24.30
CA ALA A 22 -12.25 22.18 24.30
C ALA A 22 -10.83 21.59 24.39
N TRP A 23 -10.71 20.53 25.19
CA TRP A 23 -9.50 19.71 25.24
C TRP A 23 -9.54 18.74 24.08
N ASP A 24 -8.51 18.75 23.25
CA ASP A 24 -8.49 17.89 22.08
C ASP A 24 -7.06 17.50 21.68
N VAL A 25 -6.93 16.39 20.97
CA VAL A 25 -5.69 15.95 20.34
C VAL A 25 -6.00 15.55 18.91
N GLN A 26 -5.32 16.19 17.97
CA GLN A 26 -5.48 15.96 16.56
C GLN A 26 -4.30 15.15 16.05
N TYR A 27 -4.66 14.04 15.40
CA TYR A 27 -3.75 13.15 14.71
C TYR A 27 -3.95 13.27 13.19
N PRO A 28 -3.02 12.73 12.37
CA PRO A 28 -3.25 12.58 10.95
C PRO A 28 -4.48 11.70 10.71
N LYS A 29 -5.34 12.10 9.77
CA LYS A 29 -6.54 11.31 9.41
C LYS A 29 -6.20 9.96 8.79
N ASN A 30 -5.07 9.88 8.11
CA ASN A 30 -4.57 8.67 7.47
C ASN A 30 -3.55 7.99 8.37
N GLU A 31 -3.38 6.69 8.19
CA GLU A 31 -2.30 5.93 8.83
C GLU A 31 -0.95 6.53 8.47
N VAL A 32 -0.05 6.59 9.44
CA VAL A 32 1.34 6.97 9.21
C VAL A 32 2.07 5.71 8.78
N CYS A 33 2.83 5.80 7.71
CA CYS A 33 3.63 4.69 7.22
C CYS A 33 5.10 4.90 7.63
N ALA A 34 5.81 3.79 7.80
CA ALA A 34 7.25 3.79 8.01
C ALA A 34 7.89 2.57 7.35
N VAL A 35 9.22 2.60 7.31
CA VAL A 35 10.06 1.53 6.77
C VAL A 35 11.00 1.07 7.87
N ARG A 36 11.29 -0.22 7.93
CA ARG A 36 12.28 -0.75 8.86
C ARG A 36 13.64 -0.04 8.70
N GLY A 37 14.26 0.32 9.81
CA GLY A 37 15.52 1.06 9.87
C GLY A 37 15.39 2.56 9.64
N SER A 38 14.25 3.06 9.15
CA SER A 38 14.06 4.49 8.92
C SER A 38 13.74 5.25 10.19
N THR A 39 13.67 6.57 10.08
CA THR A 39 13.16 7.46 11.14
C THR A 39 11.82 8.01 10.69
N VAL A 40 10.79 7.86 11.53
CA VAL A 40 9.45 8.40 11.30
C VAL A 40 9.19 9.55 12.26
N VAL A 41 8.46 10.56 11.78
CA VAL A 41 7.86 11.59 12.62
C VAL A 41 6.36 11.45 12.50
N ILE A 42 5.70 11.15 13.63
CA ILE A 42 4.26 11.10 13.76
C ILE A 42 3.79 12.50 14.14
N PRO A 43 3.15 13.26 13.22
CA PRO A 43 2.68 14.60 13.52
C PRO A 43 1.50 14.55 14.49
N CYS A 44 1.42 15.53 15.38
CA CYS A 44 0.36 15.63 16.37
C CYS A 44 0.24 17.07 16.85
N THR A 45 -0.99 17.53 17.03
CA THR A 45 -1.30 18.80 17.71
C THR A 45 -2.30 18.56 18.84
N TYR A 46 -2.26 19.39 19.89
CA TYR A 46 -3.20 19.28 21.00
C TYR A 46 -3.68 20.67 21.44
N VAL A 47 -4.94 20.76 21.85
CA VAL A 47 -5.56 22.02 22.28
C VAL A 47 -6.04 21.86 23.71
N TYR A 48 -5.85 22.91 24.51
CA TYR A 48 -6.41 23.02 25.85
C TYR A 48 -6.49 24.51 26.24
N PRO A 49 -7.39 24.90 27.16
CA PRO A 49 -7.69 26.30 27.46
C PRO A 49 -6.61 27.04 28.29
N GLY A 50 -5.58 26.34 28.77
CA GLY A 50 -4.51 26.93 29.58
C GLY A 50 -3.25 27.28 28.79
N LYS A 51 -2.32 27.98 29.46
CA LYS A 51 -0.96 28.27 28.94
C LYS A 51 0.14 27.72 29.86
N ASN A 52 -0.20 26.75 30.70
CA ASN A 52 0.72 26.18 31.69
C ASN A 52 1.69 25.19 31.04
N HIS A 53 2.79 24.91 31.74
CA HIS A 53 3.63 23.78 31.36
C HIS A 53 2.83 22.48 31.41
N VAL A 54 2.92 21.65 30.37
CA VAL A 54 2.21 20.38 30.28
C VAL A 54 3.20 19.23 30.24
N GLN A 55 2.91 18.18 30.99
CA GLN A 55 3.63 16.93 30.87
C GLN A 55 3.07 16.15 29.70
N LYS A 56 3.96 15.72 28.82
CA LYS A 56 3.65 15.08 27.54
C LYS A 56 4.16 13.64 27.56
N MET A 57 3.33 12.71 27.12
CA MET A 57 3.71 11.31 27.01
C MET A 57 3.00 10.61 25.84
N TRP A 58 3.69 9.64 25.26
CA TRP A 58 3.18 8.77 24.22
C TRP A 58 3.20 7.32 24.70
N CYS A 59 2.16 6.57 24.38
CA CYS A 59 2.10 5.12 24.57
C CYS A 59 1.84 4.43 23.25
N HIS A 60 2.27 3.17 23.20
CA HIS A 60 2.07 2.25 22.10
C HIS A 60 1.22 1.08 22.59
N HIS A 61 0.25 0.67 21.78
CA HIS A 61 -0.66 -0.45 22.06
C HIS A 61 -1.45 -0.33 23.39
N HIS A 62 -1.67 0.90 23.91
CA HIS A 62 -2.42 1.12 25.14
C HIS A 62 -3.61 2.07 24.91
N LYS A 63 -4.79 1.72 25.43
CA LYS A 63 -6.04 2.45 25.14
C LYS A 63 -6.08 3.84 25.77
N ASN A 64 -5.69 3.95 27.05
CA ASN A 64 -5.84 5.19 27.82
C ASN A 64 -4.52 5.85 28.23
N CYS A 65 -3.38 5.26 27.87
CA CYS A 65 -2.05 5.80 28.25
C CYS A 65 -1.82 5.99 29.77
N ILE A 66 -2.50 5.22 30.61
CA ILE A 66 -2.41 5.28 32.09
C ILE A 66 -1.55 4.09 32.59
N ASP A 67 -0.67 4.34 33.57
CA ASP A 67 0.14 3.34 34.29
C ASP A 67 0.83 2.30 33.39
N THR A 68 1.31 2.76 32.23
CA THR A 68 1.95 1.93 31.21
C THR A 68 3.37 2.38 30.94
N LYS A 69 4.14 1.54 30.24
CA LYS A 69 5.44 1.94 29.69
C LYS A 69 5.22 2.92 28.54
N TYR A 70 5.96 4.01 28.57
CA TYR A 70 5.84 5.06 27.56
C TYR A 70 6.83 4.86 26.43
N VAL A 71 6.41 5.22 25.22
CA VAL A 71 7.30 5.38 24.07
C VAL A 71 8.19 6.59 24.29
N CYS A 72 7.60 7.67 24.76
CA CYS A 72 8.32 8.86 25.17
C CYS A 72 7.57 9.54 26.32
N HIS A 73 8.33 10.14 27.24
CA HIS A 73 7.80 10.97 28.31
C HIS A 73 8.68 12.21 28.45
N SER A 74 8.10 13.40 28.50
CA SER A 74 8.76 14.71 28.68
C SER A 74 9.70 14.86 29.91
N ARG A 75 9.74 13.87 30.79
CA ARG A 75 10.55 13.83 32.02
C ARG A 75 11.35 12.53 32.12
N ASP A 76 11.36 11.75 31.04
CA ASP A 76 11.97 10.41 30.95
C ASP A 76 11.50 9.40 32.01
N ILE A 77 10.27 9.56 32.49
CA ILE A 77 9.66 8.68 33.50
C ILE A 77 9.03 7.47 32.80
N ASN A 78 9.32 6.27 33.32
CA ASN A 78 8.71 5.00 32.88
C ASN A 78 8.77 4.73 31.36
N VAL A 79 9.77 5.28 30.67
CA VAL A 79 9.99 5.04 29.24
C VAL A 79 10.46 3.59 29.05
N SER A 80 9.84 2.88 28.10
CA SER A 80 10.18 1.50 27.76
C SER A 80 11.67 1.42 27.35
N PRO A 81 12.44 0.44 27.83
CA PRO A 81 13.85 0.29 27.48
C PRO A 81 14.09 0.22 25.97
N GLU A 82 13.16 -0.36 25.22
CA GLU A 82 13.24 -0.41 23.76
C GLU A 82 13.25 1.00 23.14
N TYR A 83 12.42 1.91 23.65
CA TYR A 83 12.29 3.25 23.08
C TYR A 83 13.37 4.24 23.53
N LYS A 84 14.15 3.91 24.58
CA LYS A 84 15.24 4.78 25.07
C LYS A 84 16.28 5.05 23.99
N GLY A 85 16.55 6.32 23.75
CA GLY A 85 17.51 6.78 22.73
C GLY A 85 17.03 6.70 21.27
N ARG A 86 15.94 5.97 20.99
CA ARG A 86 15.31 5.94 19.65
C ARG A 86 14.12 6.87 19.53
N ALA A 87 13.35 7.07 20.60
CA ALA A 87 12.13 7.86 20.59
C ALA A 87 12.32 9.21 21.28
N GLU A 88 11.74 10.25 20.70
CA GLU A 88 11.89 11.63 21.15
C GLU A 88 10.56 12.39 21.00
N CYS A 89 10.13 13.05 22.06
CA CYS A 89 8.97 13.93 22.04
C CYS A 89 9.41 15.27 21.46
N LEU A 90 9.06 15.56 20.21
CA LEU A 90 9.40 16.83 19.55
C LEU A 90 8.52 18.00 20.01
N GLY A 91 7.59 17.75 20.94
CA GLY A 91 6.57 18.70 21.30
C GLY A 91 7.09 19.92 22.05
N ASN A 92 6.87 21.11 21.52
CA ASN A 92 7.22 22.41 22.11
C ASN A 92 6.04 23.05 22.87
N GLU A 93 6.23 24.23 23.47
CA GLU A 93 5.17 24.96 24.18
C GLU A 93 3.99 25.40 23.29
N HIS A 94 4.14 25.31 21.96
CA HIS A 94 3.17 25.75 20.96
C HIS A 94 2.25 24.61 20.50
N GLN A 95 1.74 23.81 21.44
CA GLN A 95 0.70 22.80 21.15
C GLN A 95 1.12 21.70 20.16
N ASN A 96 2.42 21.55 19.89
CA ASN A 96 2.98 20.45 19.11
C ASN A 96 3.18 19.24 20.04
N CYS A 97 2.67 18.07 19.63
CA CYS A 97 2.87 16.79 20.32
C CYS A 97 3.56 15.75 19.45
N SER A 98 4.21 16.15 18.36
CA SER A 98 4.82 15.23 17.40
C SER A 98 5.84 14.30 18.06
N LEU A 99 5.84 13.04 17.63
CA LEU A 99 6.72 11.99 18.12
C LEU A 99 7.70 11.57 17.03
N LYS A 100 9.00 11.55 17.33
CA LYS A 100 10.02 11.02 16.45
C LYS A 100 10.46 9.65 16.95
N VAL A 101 10.48 8.65 16.07
CA VAL A 101 11.00 7.31 16.39
C VAL A 101 12.03 6.93 15.33
N LYS A 102 13.25 6.66 15.76
CA LYS A 102 14.39 6.26 14.92
C LYS A 102 14.49 4.75 14.85
N ASN A 103 15.11 4.26 13.77
CA ASN A 103 15.42 2.84 13.57
C ASN A 103 14.19 1.94 13.75
N ILE A 104 13.14 2.22 12.98
CA ILE A 104 11.86 1.52 13.06
C ILE A 104 12.03 0.01 12.88
N THR A 105 11.27 -0.76 13.65
CA THR A 105 11.21 -2.22 13.65
C THR A 105 9.77 -2.71 13.57
N ASP A 106 9.54 -3.97 13.21
CA ASP A 106 8.18 -4.51 13.02
C ASP A 106 7.36 -4.46 14.32
N THR A 107 8.01 -4.52 15.48
CA THR A 107 7.38 -4.35 16.79
C THR A 107 6.88 -2.94 17.05
N ASP A 108 7.37 -1.94 16.31
CA ASP A 108 6.90 -0.55 16.43
C ASP A 108 5.58 -0.34 15.68
N ALA A 109 5.14 -1.28 14.84
CA ALA A 109 3.84 -1.19 14.17
C ALA A 109 2.68 -1.17 15.19
N GLY A 110 1.60 -0.49 14.82
CA GLY A 110 0.38 -0.44 15.61
C GLY A 110 0.04 0.95 16.10
N LYS A 111 -0.82 1.01 17.12
CA LYS A 111 -1.53 2.24 17.48
C LYS A 111 -0.82 3.01 18.59
N TYR A 112 -0.52 4.27 18.29
CA TYR A 112 0.08 5.23 19.20
C TYR A 112 -0.97 6.22 19.71
N ARG A 113 -0.86 6.62 20.97
CA ARG A 113 -1.71 7.66 21.56
C ARG A 113 -0.88 8.64 22.36
N PHE A 114 -1.25 9.91 22.21
CA PHE A 114 -0.73 11.01 22.98
C PHE A 114 -1.61 11.29 24.20
N ARG A 115 -0.95 11.50 25.33
CA ARG A 115 -1.55 11.94 26.57
C ARG A 115 -0.78 13.15 27.10
N PHE A 116 -1.52 14.09 27.64
CA PHE A 116 -0.94 15.21 28.35
C PHE A 116 -1.64 15.48 29.67
N ILE A 117 -0.84 15.91 30.65
CA ILE A 117 -1.28 16.23 32.00
C ILE A 117 -0.89 17.68 32.28
N THR A 118 -1.83 18.42 32.84
CA THR A 118 -1.66 19.79 33.32
C THR A 118 -1.89 19.82 34.82
N ASN A 119 -1.69 20.98 35.43
CA ASN A 119 -1.97 21.18 36.86
C ASN A 119 -3.47 21.02 37.22
N SER A 120 -4.37 21.15 36.24
CA SER A 120 -5.81 21.18 36.49
C SER A 120 -6.53 19.91 36.01
N ASN A 121 -6.07 19.33 34.90
CA ASN A 121 -6.71 18.16 34.31
C ASN A 121 -5.74 17.38 33.41
N GLN A 122 -6.20 16.22 32.93
CA GLN A 122 -5.49 15.29 32.07
C GLN A 122 -6.36 14.89 30.87
N TRP A 123 -5.74 14.70 29.72
CA TRP A 123 -6.44 14.31 28.51
C TRP A 123 -5.64 13.33 27.66
N THR A 124 -6.34 12.43 26.97
CA THR A 124 -5.75 11.44 26.06
C THR A 124 -6.52 11.46 24.77
N GLY A 125 -5.82 11.61 23.65
CA GLY A 125 -6.46 11.60 22.34
C GLY A 125 -7.02 10.20 22.04
N GLN A 126 -8.33 10.09 21.89
CA GLN A 126 -9.04 8.81 21.77
C GLN A 126 -8.72 8.09 20.46
N ASP A 127 -8.72 8.85 19.36
CA ASP A 127 -8.55 8.33 18.01
C ASP A 127 -7.20 7.65 17.82
N GLY A 128 -6.14 8.22 18.39
CA GLY A 128 -4.77 7.75 18.19
C GLY A 128 -4.34 7.77 16.73
N VAL A 129 -3.16 7.24 16.46
CA VAL A 129 -2.61 7.13 15.12
C VAL A 129 -1.97 5.76 14.95
N THR A 130 -2.29 5.09 13.84
CA THR A 130 -1.72 3.79 13.51
C THR A 130 -0.47 3.99 12.67
N LEU A 131 0.65 3.41 13.13
CA LEU A 131 1.87 3.25 12.36
C LEU A 131 1.83 1.91 11.62
N THR A 132 1.93 1.94 10.30
CA THR A 132 2.06 0.74 9.47
C THR A 132 3.45 0.63 8.87
N ILE A 133 3.97 -0.59 8.83
CA ILE A 133 5.28 -0.90 8.26
C ILE A 133 5.00 -1.89 7.14
N THR A 134 4.98 -1.41 5.89
CA THR A 134 4.69 -2.27 4.73
C THR A 134 5.45 -1.83 3.49
N VAL A 135 6.13 -2.80 2.85
CA VAL A 135 6.60 -2.71 1.47
C VAL A 135 5.66 -3.53 0.61
N SER A 136 5.12 -2.93 -0.46
CA SER A 136 4.20 -3.61 -1.37
C SER A 136 4.75 -3.59 -2.79
N MET A 137 4.42 -4.62 -3.56
CA MET A 137 4.77 -4.68 -4.98
C MET A 137 3.50 -4.64 -5.81
N LYS A 138 3.53 -3.88 -6.91
CA LYS A 138 2.42 -3.72 -7.84
C LYS A 138 2.90 -3.89 -9.27
N SER A 139 2.17 -4.65 -10.07
CA SER A 139 2.36 -4.66 -11.50
C SER A 139 1.65 -3.45 -12.10
N LEU A 140 2.38 -2.64 -12.87
CA LEU A 140 1.81 -1.56 -13.67
C LEU A 140 1.64 -2.04 -15.10
N ASN A 141 0.53 -1.63 -15.72
CA ASN A 141 0.18 -1.81 -17.13
C ASN A 141 -0.39 -3.17 -17.54
N LYS A 142 -0.58 -4.14 -16.63
CA LYS A 142 -1.35 -5.37 -16.92
C LYS A 142 -2.14 -5.89 -15.72
N ASN A 143 -3.46 -5.96 -15.90
CA ASN A 143 -4.40 -6.60 -14.97
C ASN A 143 -4.73 -8.06 -15.39
N GLY A 144 -4.08 -8.57 -16.44
CA GLY A 144 -4.36 -9.87 -17.05
C GLY A 144 -3.10 -10.73 -17.23
N LYS A 145 -3.27 -11.95 -17.77
CA LYS A 145 -2.18 -12.91 -18.00
C LYS A 145 -1.12 -12.32 -18.95
N ILE A 146 0.16 -12.49 -18.60
CA ILE A 146 1.30 -11.98 -19.36
C ILE A 146 1.67 -13.01 -20.44
N ARG A 147 1.86 -12.54 -21.67
CA ARG A 147 2.24 -13.32 -22.85
C ARG A 147 3.68 -13.01 -23.24
N GLU A 148 4.29 -13.91 -24.00
CA GLU A 148 5.58 -13.63 -24.62
C GLU A 148 5.48 -12.43 -25.58
N GLY A 149 6.53 -11.59 -25.63
CA GLY A 149 6.54 -10.35 -26.39
C GLY A 149 6.01 -9.12 -25.66
N ASP A 150 5.31 -9.30 -24.55
CA ASP A 150 4.75 -8.19 -23.78
C ASP A 150 5.80 -7.30 -23.14
N SER A 151 5.43 -6.06 -22.85
CA SER A 151 6.22 -5.13 -22.04
C SER A 151 5.39 -4.62 -20.87
N PHE A 152 5.93 -4.68 -19.66
CA PHE A 152 5.26 -4.25 -18.43
C PHE A 152 6.30 -3.91 -17.35
N ASN A 153 5.86 -3.25 -16.28
CA ASN A 153 6.74 -2.83 -15.20
C ASN A 153 6.25 -3.37 -13.86
N LEU A 154 7.13 -3.96 -13.07
CA LEU A 154 6.87 -4.16 -11.65
C LEU A 154 7.34 -2.93 -10.88
N THR A 155 6.54 -2.47 -9.93
CA THR A 155 6.85 -1.31 -9.08
C THR A 155 6.80 -1.71 -7.63
N CYS A 156 7.90 -1.52 -6.93
CA CYS A 156 7.97 -1.60 -5.49
C CYS A 156 7.58 -0.25 -4.88
N ALA A 157 6.57 -0.24 -4.03
CA ALA A 157 6.06 0.96 -3.40
C ALA A 157 5.65 0.67 -1.96
N THR A 158 5.84 1.65 -1.09
CA THR A 158 5.30 1.60 0.27
C THR A 158 3.91 2.18 0.33
N LYS A 159 3.00 1.52 1.06
CA LYS A 159 1.62 1.98 1.18
C LYS A 159 1.59 3.31 1.95
N GLY A 160 1.19 4.39 1.28
CA GLY A 160 1.05 5.72 1.89
C GLY A 160 2.34 6.52 2.08
N CYS A 161 3.52 5.94 1.77
CA CYS A 161 4.82 6.59 1.96
C CYS A 161 5.42 7.01 0.62
N SER A 162 5.83 8.28 0.53
CA SER A 162 6.58 8.79 -0.62
C SER A 162 8.08 8.56 -0.38
N LEU A 163 8.62 7.50 -0.97
CA LEU A 163 10.04 7.12 -0.85
C LEU A 163 10.82 7.54 -2.10
N SER A 164 10.70 8.81 -2.49
CA SER A 164 11.25 9.34 -3.75
C SER A 164 12.77 9.24 -3.90
N GLN A 165 13.51 8.84 -2.86
CA GLN A 165 14.97 8.76 -2.85
C GLN A 165 15.53 7.45 -2.25
N SER A 166 14.72 6.41 -2.08
CA SER A 166 15.18 5.15 -1.49
C SER A 166 15.63 4.14 -2.55
N GLU A 167 16.75 3.48 -2.30
CA GLU A 167 17.20 2.34 -3.10
C GLU A 167 16.45 1.07 -2.69
N PHE A 168 16.04 0.28 -3.67
CA PHE A 168 15.36 -1.00 -3.49
C PHE A 168 16.31 -2.17 -3.79
N ILE A 169 15.93 -3.34 -3.33
CA ILE A 169 16.56 -4.62 -3.65
C ILE A 169 15.47 -5.46 -4.29
N TRP A 170 15.73 -5.92 -5.51
CA TRP A 170 14.88 -6.89 -6.18
C TRP A 170 15.46 -8.29 -6.00
N VAL A 171 14.57 -9.26 -5.84
CA VAL A 171 14.93 -10.66 -5.71
C VAL A 171 14.01 -11.50 -6.56
N LYS A 172 14.62 -12.34 -7.40
CA LYS A 172 13.94 -13.32 -8.23
C LYS A 172 14.34 -14.71 -7.76
N ASP A 173 13.37 -15.57 -7.43
CA ASP A 173 13.63 -16.97 -7.05
C ASP A 173 14.71 -17.13 -5.95
N LYS A 174 14.71 -16.20 -4.98
CA LYS A 174 15.69 -16.07 -3.88
C LYS A 174 17.07 -15.53 -4.27
N GLU A 175 17.32 -15.23 -5.53
CA GLU A 175 18.54 -14.58 -6.01
C GLU A 175 18.39 -13.07 -6.16
N ARG A 176 19.37 -12.33 -5.66
CA ARG A 176 19.36 -10.87 -5.70
C ARG A 176 19.68 -10.36 -7.10
N LEU A 177 18.83 -9.47 -7.60
CA LEU A 177 19.06 -8.77 -8.86
C LEU A 177 19.90 -7.50 -8.65
N LEU A 178 20.45 -6.96 -9.75
CA LEU A 178 21.33 -5.79 -9.72
C LEU A 178 20.55 -4.47 -9.72
N GLU A 179 19.28 -4.51 -10.10
CA GLU A 179 18.40 -3.36 -10.20
C GLU A 179 18.09 -2.81 -8.80
N THR A 180 18.26 -1.49 -8.66
CA THR A 180 18.07 -0.78 -7.40
C THR A 180 16.94 0.25 -7.43
N HIS A 181 16.35 0.48 -8.59
CA HIS A 181 15.24 1.40 -8.76
C HIS A 181 13.94 0.83 -8.19
N SER A 182 12.99 1.71 -7.87
CA SER A 182 11.65 1.33 -7.42
C SER A 182 10.85 0.60 -8.51
N THR A 183 11.29 0.67 -9.77
CA THR A 183 10.65 0.03 -10.91
C THR A 183 11.59 -0.95 -11.61
N LEU A 184 11.10 -2.17 -11.82
CA LEU A 184 11.75 -3.20 -12.64
C LEU A 184 11.01 -3.27 -13.97
N GLN A 185 11.69 -2.88 -15.05
CA GLN A 185 11.12 -2.79 -16.39
C GLN A 185 11.37 -4.08 -17.17
N PHE A 186 10.32 -4.63 -17.77
CA PHE A 186 10.41 -5.76 -18.67
C PHE A 186 10.01 -5.33 -20.08
N ILE A 187 10.93 -5.55 -21.03
CA ILE A 187 10.72 -5.31 -22.46
C ILE A 187 10.85 -6.64 -23.17
N ASN A 188 9.88 -6.99 -24.01
CA ASN A 188 9.87 -8.25 -24.77
C ASN A 188 10.03 -9.48 -23.87
N VAL A 189 9.01 -9.72 -23.03
CA VAL A 189 8.99 -10.79 -22.03
C VAL A 189 9.09 -12.16 -22.69
N SER A 190 9.78 -13.09 -22.02
CA SER A 190 10.05 -14.45 -22.49
C SER A 190 10.05 -15.43 -21.33
N CYS A 191 9.95 -16.74 -21.60
CA CYS A 191 9.94 -17.80 -20.58
C CYS A 191 11.06 -17.71 -19.52
N ARG A 192 12.22 -17.10 -19.83
CA ARG A 192 13.34 -16.89 -18.89
C ARG A 192 13.01 -15.93 -17.73
N HIS A 193 12.07 -15.02 -17.96
CA HIS A 193 11.63 -14.05 -16.97
C HIS A 193 10.65 -14.67 -15.95
N LYS A 194 10.13 -15.88 -16.20
CA LYS A 194 9.26 -16.59 -15.25
C LYS A 194 9.98 -16.78 -13.91
N GLY A 195 9.24 -16.60 -12.81
CA GLY A 195 9.75 -16.77 -11.45
C GLY A 195 8.95 -15.98 -10.42
N ASN A 196 9.36 -16.12 -9.16
CA ASN A 196 8.80 -15.38 -8.04
C ASN A 196 9.64 -14.14 -7.77
N TYR A 197 9.05 -12.97 -7.96
CA TYR A 197 9.68 -11.69 -7.67
C TYR A 197 9.29 -11.22 -6.29
N SER A 198 10.20 -10.56 -5.60
CA SER A 198 9.93 -9.81 -4.37
C SER A 198 10.85 -8.61 -4.33
N CYS A 199 10.44 -7.57 -3.62
CA CYS A 199 11.22 -6.37 -3.46
C CYS A 199 11.36 -6.00 -1.98
N ALA A 200 12.46 -5.34 -1.63
CA ALA A 200 12.71 -4.82 -0.29
C ALA A 200 13.39 -3.47 -0.40
N LEU A 201 13.36 -2.69 0.68
CA LEU A 201 14.17 -1.48 0.77
C LEU A 201 15.60 -1.85 1.15
N LYS A 202 16.59 -1.22 0.51
CA LYS A 202 18.00 -1.50 0.79
C LYS A 202 18.33 -1.06 2.21
N GLY A 203 18.80 -2.00 3.04
CA GLY A 203 19.02 -1.79 4.47
C GLY A 203 17.78 -2.00 5.35
N GLY A 204 16.61 -2.22 4.75
CA GLY A 204 15.40 -2.69 5.42
C GLY A 204 15.35 -4.22 5.47
N GLY A 205 14.84 -4.77 6.57
CA GLY A 205 14.73 -6.22 6.75
C GLY A 205 13.45 -6.85 6.16
N ASP A 206 12.47 -6.02 5.78
CA ASP A 206 11.15 -6.50 5.35
C ASP A 206 11.03 -6.58 3.82
N ARG A 207 10.38 -7.64 3.35
CA ARG A 207 10.24 -7.98 1.93
C ARG A 207 8.76 -7.93 1.56
N SER A 208 8.46 -7.41 0.38
CA SER A 208 7.12 -7.50 -0.17
C SER A 208 6.69 -8.96 -0.31
N GLU A 209 5.38 -9.18 -0.35
CA GLU A 209 4.82 -10.45 -0.81
C GLU A 209 5.39 -10.84 -2.17
N GLU A 210 5.52 -12.15 -2.41
CA GLU A 210 6.03 -12.68 -3.66
C GLU A 210 5.00 -12.52 -4.78
N PHE A 211 5.42 -11.95 -5.90
CA PHE A 211 4.65 -11.89 -7.12
C PHE A 211 5.12 -12.97 -8.09
N GLN A 212 4.26 -13.94 -8.33
CA GLN A 212 4.54 -15.01 -9.29
C GLN A 212 4.30 -14.50 -10.71
N LEU A 213 5.38 -14.35 -11.47
CA LEU A 213 5.32 -14.00 -12.88
C LEU A 213 5.19 -15.29 -13.71
N ASP A 214 3.97 -15.59 -14.15
CA ASP A 214 3.71 -16.65 -15.13
C ASP A 214 3.52 -16.08 -16.53
N ILE A 215 4.08 -16.76 -17.53
CA ILE A 215 4.14 -16.30 -18.91
C ILE A 215 3.53 -17.38 -19.80
N GLN A 216 2.49 -17.02 -20.55
CA GLN A 216 1.91 -17.90 -21.55
C GLN A 216 2.74 -17.89 -22.82
N GLY A 217 3.47 -18.99 -23.06
CA GLY A 217 4.13 -19.25 -24.35
C GLY A 217 3.20 -19.94 -25.33
N GLU A 218 3.45 -19.76 -26.63
CA GLU A 218 2.86 -20.60 -27.66
C GLU A 218 3.53 -21.99 -27.61
N LYS A 219 2.73 -23.06 -27.48
CA LYS A 219 3.27 -24.42 -27.51
C LYS A 219 3.74 -24.74 -28.93
N PHE A 220 5.06 -24.72 -29.15
CA PHE A 220 5.64 -25.34 -30.34
C PHE A 220 5.70 -26.86 -30.14
N THR A 221 4.72 -27.57 -30.67
CA THR A 221 4.76 -29.03 -30.77
C THR A 221 5.80 -29.42 -31.82
N LEU A 222 6.96 -29.93 -31.39
CA LEU A 222 7.97 -30.49 -32.27
C LEU A 222 7.47 -31.84 -32.81
N TYR A 223 7.03 -31.85 -34.07
CA TYR A 223 6.76 -33.09 -34.79
C TYR A 223 8.10 -33.69 -35.26
N PHE A 224 8.58 -34.71 -34.57
CA PHE A 224 9.66 -35.55 -35.07
C PHE A 224 9.08 -36.48 -36.14
N MET A 225 9.24 -36.12 -37.42
CA MET A 225 9.00 -37.08 -38.50
C MET A 225 10.17 -38.07 -38.54
N PRO A 226 9.93 -39.39 -38.38
CA PRO A 226 10.99 -40.37 -38.57
C PRO A 226 11.45 -40.37 -40.04
N CYS A 227 12.77 -40.33 -40.26
CA CYS A 227 13.34 -40.53 -41.59
C CYS A 227 13.02 -41.95 -42.08
N ALA A 228 12.19 -42.07 -43.12
CA ALA A 228 12.00 -43.34 -43.81
C ALA A 228 13.27 -43.67 -44.61
N ALA A 229 13.93 -44.76 -44.25
CA ALA A 229 15.07 -45.31 -44.99
C ALA A 229 14.58 -46.04 -46.26
N GLY A 230 14.97 -45.49 -47.41
CA GLY A 230 15.44 -46.19 -48.63
C GLY A 230 14.68 -47.37 -49.27
N PHE A 231 14.31 -47.13 -50.54
CA PHE A 231 14.43 -47.97 -51.76
C PHE A 231 13.77 -49.36 -51.87
N GLY A 232 12.97 -49.53 -52.93
CA GLY A 232 12.64 -50.85 -53.50
C GLY A 232 11.47 -50.84 -54.48
N SER A 233 11.79 -51.03 -55.76
CA SER A 233 10.94 -51.16 -56.96
C SER A 233 9.67 -52.03 -56.85
N GLY A 234 8.62 -51.65 -57.59
CA GLY A 234 7.59 -52.57 -58.10
C GLY A 234 6.14 -52.09 -57.97
N SER A 235 5.49 -51.75 -59.10
CA SER A 235 4.03 -51.66 -59.27
C SER A 235 3.35 -53.04 -58.99
N PRO A 236 2.05 -53.17 -58.60
CA PRO A 236 0.88 -52.45 -59.18
C PRO A 236 -0.26 -52.01 -58.19
N ARG A 237 -1.18 -51.21 -58.77
CA ARG A 237 -2.58 -50.80 -58.43
C ARG A 237 -3.43 -51.72 -57.49
N PRO A 238 -4.66 -51.34 -57.05
CA PRO A 238 -5.35 -50.03 -56.88
C PRO A 238 -6.15 -49.90 -55.53
N CYS A 239 -6.93 -48.80 -55.41
CA CYS A 239 -8.23 -48.64 -54.71
C CYS A 239 -8.32 -47.73 -53.47
N MET A 240 -8.64 -46.45 -53.77
CA MET A 240 -9.71 -45.60 -53.24
C MET A 240 -9.88 -45.30 -51.73
N GLY A 241 -9.95 -43.99 -51.47
CA GLY A 241 -10.82 -43.32 -50.48
C GLY A 241 -10.03 -42.62 -49.36
N GLN A 242 -10.16 -41.32 -49.09
CA GLN A 242 -10.93 -40.22 -49.67
C GLN A 242 -10.34 -38.93 -49.08
N ALA A 243 -10.19 -37.89 -49.89
CA ALA A 243 -9.80 -36.56 -49.43
C ALA A 243 -10.98 -35.87 -48.73
N VAL A 244 -10.73 -35.20 -47.60
CA VAL A 244 -11.62 -34.14 -47.11
C VAL A 244 -10.83 -32.84 -47.08
N GLN A 245 -11.31 -31.94 -47.94
CA GLN A 245 -10.81 -30.61 -48.25
C GLN A 245 -11.38 -29.64 -47.22
N LEU A 246 -10.53 -28.87 -46.54
CA LEU A 246 -10.97 -27.84 -45.60
C LEU A 246 -11.63 -26.68 -46.36
N VAL A 247 -12.92 -26.50 -46.10
CA VAL A 247 -13.76 -25.40 -46.60
C VAL A 247 -13.35 -24.10 -45.90
N TYR A 248 -12.92 -23.10 -46.68
CA TYR A 248 -12.81 -21.72 -46.23
C TYR A 248 -14.18 -21.03 -46.39
N VAL A 249 -14.78 -20.59 -45.29
CA VAL A 249 -15.96 -19.71 -45.32
C VAL A 249 -15.47 -18.26 -45.26
N CYS A 250 -15.45 -17.59 -46.41
CA CYS A 250 -15.29 -16.13 -46.49
C CYS A 250 -16.66 -15.46 -46.30
N VAL A 251 -16.84 -14.67 -45.24
CA VAL A 251 -17.99 -13.76 -45.10
C VAL A 251 -17.56 -12.39 -45.58
N CYS A 252 -18.00 -12.01 -46.78
CA CYS A 252 -17.87 -10.66 -47.32
C CYS A 252 -18.99 -9.79 -46.75
N VAL A 253 -18.66 -8.70 -46.06
CA VAL A 253 -19.63 -7.66 -45.69
C VAL A 253 -19.54 -6.56 -46.76
N CYS A 254 -20.56 -6.49 -47.62
CA CYS A 254 -20.71 -5.40 -48.58
C CYS A 254 -21.41 -4.22 -47.89
N VAL A 255 -20.75 -3.06 -47.89
CA VAL A 255 -21.33 -1.78 -47.49
C VAL A 255 -21.91 -1.12 -48.75
N CYS A 256 -23.23 -0.95 -48.81
CA CYS A 256 -23.87 -0.13 -49.84
C CYS A 256 -24.22 1.23 -49.25
N VAL A 257 -23.56 2.27 -49.76
CA VAL A 257 -23.91 3.69 -49.56
C VAL A 257 -24.62 4.15 -50.83
N CYS A 258 -25.82 4.70 -50.71
CA CYS A 258 -26.44 5.49 -51.78
C CYS A 258 -26.80 6.87 -51.23
N VAL A 259 -26.39 7.89 -51.99
CA VAL A 259 -26.54 9.33 -51.77
C VAL A 259 -27.82 9.83 -52.46
N SER A 260 -28.32 10.95 -51.95
CA SER A 260 -29.60 11.66 -52.12
C SER A 260 -30.11 11.94 -53.54
N VAL A 261 -31.43 12.18 -53.63
CA VAL A 261 -31.99 13.40 -54.24
C VAL A 261 -32.86 14.09 -53.20
#